data_AF-A0A316Q8J3-F1
#
_entry.id   AF-A0A316Q8J3-F1
#
_cell.length_a   1.000
_cell.length_b   1.000
_cell.length_c   1.000
_cell.angle_alpha   90.00
_cell.angle_beta   90.00
_cell.angle_gamma   90.00
#
_symmetry.space_group_name_H-M   'P 1'
#
loop_
_entity.id
_entity.type
_entity.pdbx_description
1 polymer ?
#
loop_
_entity_poly.entity_id
_entity_poly.type
_entity_poly.pdbx_seq_one_letter_code
_entity_poly.pdbx_strand_id
1 'polypeptide(L)'
;MIYLTRKNKIARSKLMENLKKIQTIGKISKIVALVVCVLAFVATGFALIGATVCASIPESWLSVSGQVNGTVEIGSSLSVWKEALERLGGAGEGSFGTWSVEGGKLFVSLRSPDFENIPLTKMAAVALTAAAFRLAFYGVILLFVSKFARALEKNSTPFCDACIKYLKITAFVLLGWAVVGETTLQVVCGMFFGKFRLGVSVNGGMILISLVFLLLAYIFQYGAKLQREADETL
;
A
#
# COMPACT_ATOMS: atom_id res chain seq x y z
N MET A 1 -51.45 25.02 25.95
CA MET A 1 -51.14 25.32 24.54
C MET A 1 -49.75 25.94 24.35
N ILE A 2 -49.39 27.03 25.05
CA ILE A 2 -48.12 27.78 24.88
C ILE A 2 -46.83 26.95 25.15
N TYR A 3 -46.89 26.03 26.12
CA TYR A 3 -45.74 25.16 26.47
C TYR A 3 -45.38 24.16 25.36
N LEU A 4 -46.37 23.60 24.67
CA LEU A 4 -46.16 22.67 23.55
C LEU A 4 -45.53 23.40 22.36
N THR A 5 -45.95 24.64 22.10
CA THR A 5 -45.41 25.48 21.03
C THR A 5 -43.94 25.85 21.27
N ARG A 6 -43.54 26.17 22.51
CA ARG A 6 -42.13 26.43 22.85
C ARG A 6 -41.26 25.18 22.73
N LYS A 7 -41.72 24.03 23.24
CA LYS A 7 -40.97 22.76 23.18
C LYS A 7 -40.72 22.32 21.72
N ASN A 8 -41.74 22.45 20.87
CA ASN A 8 -41.64 22.13 19.44
C ASN A 8 -40.68 23.09 18.69
N LYS A 9 -40.69 24.39 19.03
CA LYS A 9 -39.75 25.38 18.47
C LYS A 9 -38.30 25.09 18.83
N ILE A 10 -38.02 24.70 20.08
CA ILE A 10 -36.68 24.33 20.54
C ILE A 10 -36.20 23.05 19.84
N ALA A 11 -37.07 22.05 19.71
CA ALA A 11 -36.74 20.79 19.00
C ALA A 11 -36.42 21.03 17.52
N ARG A 12 -37.24 21.82 16.80
CA ARG A 12 -36.95 22.21 15.41
C ARG A 12 -35.66 23.01 15.27
N SER A 13 -35.37 23.92 16.21
CA SER A 13 -34.13 24.69 16.21
C SER A 13 -32.90 23.79 16.31
N LYS A 14 -32.91 22.85 17.27
CA LYS A 14 -31.80 21.88 17.44
C LYS A 14 -31.63 20.98 16.23
N LEU A 15 -32.73 20.52 15.62
CA LEU A 15 -32.71 19.69 14.42
C LEU A 15 -32.06 20.45 13.24
N MET A 16 -32.48 21.69 12.99
CA MET A 16 -31.91 22.51 11.93
C MET A 16 -30.42 22.79 12.13
N GLU A 17 -29.97 23.00 13.37
CA GLU A 17 -28.56 23.16 13.69
C GLU A 17 -27.76 21.89 13.38
N ASN A 18 -28.27 20.72 13.76
CA ASN A 18 -27.61 19.43 13.49
C ASN A 18 -27.52 19.12 11.99
N LEU A 19 -28.59 19.39 11.23
CA LEU A 19 -28.57 19.22 9.78
C LEU A 19 -27.53 20.13 9.11
N LYS A 20 -27.44 21.39 9.54
CA LYS A 20 -26.41 22.33 9.06
C LYS A 20 -25.00 21.83 9.37
N LYS A 21 -24.76 21.24 10.55
CA LYS A 21 -23.46 20.64 10.90
C LYS A 21 -23.09 19.50 9.96
N ILE A 22 -24.02 18.57 9.69
CA ILE A 22 -23.79 17.45 8.77
C ILE A 22 -23.50 17.95 7.35
N GLN A 23 -24.27 18.91 6.86
CA GLN A 23 -24.03 19.54 5.55
C GLN A 23 -22.65 20.21 5.48
N THR A 24 -22.25 20.91 6.54
CA THR A 24 -20.94 21.56 6.63
C THR A 24 -19.81 20.54 6.58
N ILE A 25 -19.93 19.43 7.32
CA ILE A 25 -18.96 18.32 7.28
C ILE A 25 -18.88 17.71 5.86
N GLY A 26 -20.03 17.47 5.23
CA GLY A 26 -20.08 16.99 3.84
C GLY A 26 -19.38 17.93 2.86
N LYS A 27 -19.59 19.25 3.00
CA LYS A 27 -18.95 20.26 2.16
C LYS A 27 -17.43 20.31 2.37
N ILE A 28 -16.96 20.33 3.62
CA ILE A 28 -15.53 20.35 3.96
C ILE A 28 -14.86 19.08 3.47
N SER A 29 -15.40 17.91 3.79
CA SER A 29 -14.83 16.62 3.38
C SER A 29 -14.75 16.48 1.86
N LYS A 30 -15.76 16.97 1.11
CA LYS A 30 -15.73 17.03 -0.36
C LYS A 30 -14.58 17.91 -0.86
N ILE A 31 -14.42 19.11 -0.33
CA ILE A 31 -13.37 20.04 -0.77
C ILE A 31 -11.99 19.44 -0.47
N VAL A 32 -11.78 18.95 0.75
CA VAL A 32 -10.51 18.35 1.18
C VAL A 32 -10.18 17.14 0.32
N ALA A 33 -11.12 16.20 0.15
CA ALA A 33 -10.89 15.00 -0.65
C ALA A 33 -10.60 15.34 -2.12
N LEU A 34 -11.27 16.35 -2.69
CA LEU A 34 -11.03 16.80 -4.06
C LEU A 34 -9.65 17.46 -4.21
N VAL A 35 -9.24 18.31 -3.28
CA VAL A 35 -7.91 18.95 -3.30
C VAL A 35 -6.80 17.90 -3.22
N VAL A 36 -6.90 16.95 -2.28
CA VAL A 36 -5.91 15.86 -2.14
C VAL A 36 -5.91 14.97 -3.39
N CYS A 37 -7.08 14.73 -3.99
CA CYS A 37 -7.20 13.97 -5.23
C CYS A 37 -6.47 14.66 -6.40
N VAL A 38 -6.66 15.96 -6.58
CA VAL A 38 -5.95 16.73 -7.61
C VAL A 38 -4.44 16.67 -7.39
N LEU A 39 -3.98 16.86 -6.15
CA LEU A 39 -2.57 16.73 -5.82
C LEU A 39 -2.01 15.33 -6.11
N ALA A 40 -2.78 14.26 -5.83
CA ALA A 40 -2.38 12.89 -6.13
C ALA A 40 -2.20 12.66 -7.65
N PHE A 41 -3.10 13.19 -8.48
CA PHE A 41 -2.97 13.10 -9.95
C PHE A 41 -1.82 13.94 -10.50
N VAL A 42 -1.59 15.13 -9.93
CA VAL A 42 -0.42 15.96 -10.29
C VAL A 42 0.88 15.23 -9.94
N ALA A 43 0.98 14.68 -8.73
CA ALA A 43 2.12 13.88 -8.29
C ALA A 43 2.34 12.63 -9.16
N THR A 44 1.25 11.99 -9.60
CA THR A 44 1.30 10.88 -10.56
C THR A 44 1.94 11.32 -11.87
N GLY A 45 1.54 12.47 -12.42
CA GLY A 45 2.11 13.02 -13.65
C GLY A 45 3.62 13.28 -13.52
N PHE A 46 4.04 13.93 -12.43
CA PHE A 46 5.46 14.14 -12.15
C PHE A 46 6.25 12.84 -11.97
N ALA A 47 5.68 11.85 -11.29
CA ALA A 47 6.33 10.55 -11.10
C ALA A 47 6.52 9.81 -12.43
N LEU A 48 5.55 9.88 -13.36
CA LEU A 48 5.68 9.30 -14.69
C LEU A 48 6.75 10.01 -15.54
N ILE A 49 6.79 11.34 -15.49
CA ILE A 49 7.85 12.12 -16.17
C ILE A 49 9.22 11.77 -15.58
N GLY A 50 9.34 11.68 -14.25
CA GLY A 50 10.58 11.25 -13.61
C GLY A 50 10.98 9.83 -14.03
N ALA A 51 10.02 8.92 -14.13
CA ALA A 51 10.27 7.54 -14.56
C ALA A 51 10.81 7.47 -16.00
N THR A 52 10.25 8.24 -16.94
CA THR A 52 10.73 8.26 -18.33
C THR A 52 12.12 8.88 -18.45
N VAL A 53 12.40 9.94 -17.70
CA VAL A 53 13.74 10.54 -17.63
C VAL A 53 14.73 9.51 -17.09
N CYS A 54 14.44 8.85 -15.96
CA CYS A 54 15.31 7.82 -15.40
C CYS A 54 15.51 6.62 -16.33
N ALA A 55 14.47 6.21 -17.08
CA ALA A 55 14.56 5.14 -18.05
C ALA A 55 15.43 5.50 -19.28
N SER A 56 15.57 6.79 -19.58
CA SER A 56 16.36 7.28 -20.72
C SER A 56 17.85 7.45 -20.39
N ILE A 57 18.22 7.38 -19.11
CA ILE A 57 19.63 7.49 -18.68
C ILE A 57 20.34 6.16 -18.96
N PRO A 58 21.53 6.17 -19.62
CA PRO A 58 22.30 4.97 -19.88
C PRO A 58 22.62 4.17 -18.61
N GLU A 59 22.52 2.85 -18.70
CA GLU A 59 22.73 1.92 -17.59
C GLU A 59 24.16 1.94 -17.02
N SER A 60 25.13 2.43 -17.81
CA SER A 60 26.54 2.50 -17.45
C SER A 60 26.91 3.66 -16.52
N TRP A 61 26.02 4.63 -16.29
CA TRP A 61 26.33 5.82 -15.50
C TRP A 61 26.30 5.56 -13.99
N LEU A 62 25.38 4.71 -13.54
CA LEU A 62 25.14 4.42 -12.14
C LEU A 62 24.73 2.95 -11.99
N SER A 63 25.72 2.09 -11.78
CA SER A 63 25.50 0.71 -11.35
C SER A 63 26.00 0.55 -9.92
N VAL A 64 25.29 -0.27 -9.15
CA VAL A 64 25.77 -0.75 -7.87
C VAL A 64 26.11 -2.22 -8.05
N SER A 65 27.38 -2.53 -7.85
CA SER A 65 27.89 -3.88 -7.67
C SER A 65 28.32 -4.03 -6.22
N GLY A 66 27.89 -5.10 -5.58
CA GLY A 66 28.33 -5.45 -4.23
C GLY A 66 28.78 -6.90 -4.21
N GLN A 67 29.84 -7.17 -3.46
CA GLN A 67 30.22 -8.53 -3.06
C GLN A 67 30.06 -8.63 -1.56
N VAL A 68 29.29 -9.62 -1.11
CA VAL A 68 29.30 -10.00 0.31
C VAL A 68 30.31 -11.11 0.45
N ASN A 69 31.47 -10.77 1.03
CA ASN A 69 32.51 -11.72 1.41
C ASN A 69 32.42 -11.94 2.91
N GLY A 70 32.22 -13.19 3.33
CA GLY A 70 32.21 -13.60 4.73
C GLY A 70 33.33 -14.58 4.99
N THR A 71 34.24 -14.26 5.90
CA THR A 71 35.29 -15.19 6.34
C THR A 71 34.93 -15.73 7.71
N VAL A 72 34.77 -17.06 7.81
CA VAL A 72 34.56 -17.75 9.09
C VAL A 72 35.86 -18.46 9.47
N GLU A 73 36.37 -18.11 10.64
CA GLU A 73 37.52 -18.78 11.26
C GLU A 73 37.01 -19.84 12.24
N ILE A 74 37.39 -21.10 12.01
CA ILE A 74 37.05 -22.21 12.89
C ILE A 74 38.35 -22.83 13.40
N GLY A 75 38.60 -22.68 14.69
CA GLY A 75 39.76 -23.25 15.38
C GLY A 75 39.31 -24.07 16.58
N SER A 76 39.96 -25.20 16.80
CA SER A 76 39.74 -26.04 17.99
C SER A 76 41.06 -26.64 18.47
N SER A 77 41.19 -26.80 19.79
CA SER A 77 42.37 -27.38 20.42
C SER A 77 42.33 -28.92 20.51
N LEU A 78 41.27 -29.55 20.03
CA LEU A 78 41.08 -31.01 20.05
C LEU A 78 42.03 -31.73 19.08
N SER A 79 42.55 -32.90 19.48
CA SER A 79 43.41 -33.74 18.62
C SER A 79 42.71 -34.23 17.36
N VAL A 80 41.42 -34.59 17.49
CA VAL A 80 40.55 -34.99 16.37
C VAL A 80 40.40 -33.87 15.33
N TRP A 81 40.48 -32.61 15.75
CA TRP A 81 40.42 -31.46 14.85
C TRP A 81 41.67 -31.35 13.96
N LYS A 82 42.84 -31.69 14.49
CA LYS A 82 44.09 -31.71 13.72
C LYS A 82 44.07 -32.80 12.65
N GLU A 83 43.60 -33.99 13.00
CA GLU A 83 43.45 -35.11 12.05
C GLU A 83 42.41 -34.79 10.96
N ALA A 84 41.31 -34.11 11.32
CA ALA A 84 40.31 -33.66 10.35
C ALA A 84 40.86 -32.62 9.36
N LEU A 85 41.71 -31.70 9.82
CA LEU A 85 42.36 -30.70 8.95
C LEU A 85 43.37 -31.34 7.98
N GLU A 86 44.14 -32.32 8.44
CA GLU A 86 45.08 -33.07 7.57
C GLU A 86 44.34 -33.85 6.47
N ARG A 87 43.15 -34.39 6.77
CA ARG A 87 42.32 -35.11 5.80
C ARG A 87 41.59 -34.22 4.81
N LEU A 88 41.29 -32.98 5.19
CA LEU A 88 40.67 -31.98 4.30
C LEU A 88 41.63 -31.48 3.22
N GLY A 89 42.94 -31.52 3.47
CA GLY A 89 43.95 -30.95 2.57
C GLY A 89 43.96 -29.43 2.57
N GLY A 90 45.11 -28.84 2.24
CA GLY A 90 45.43 -27.43 2.49
C GLY A 90 44.38 -26.40 2.02
N ALA A 91 44.15 -26.29 0.72
CA ALA A 91 43.19 -25.35 0.16
C ALA A 91 42.32 -26.03 -0.90
N GLY A 92 41.04 -25.65 -0.96
CA GLY A 92 40.09 -26.16 -1.94
C GLY A 92 39.01 -25.15 -2.29
N GLU A 93 38.42 -25.32 -3.47
CA GLU A 93 37.31 -24.49 -3.96
C GLU A 93 36.03 -25.33 -4.05
N GLY A 94 34.91 -24.74 -3.62
CA GLY A 94 33.57 -25.28 -3.82
C GLY A 94 32.62 -24.24 -4.39
N SER A 95 31.42 -24.67 -4.80
CA SER A 95 30.42 -23.79 -5.44
C SER A 95 29.95 -22.58 -4.62
N PHE A 96 30.28 -22.52 -3.32
CA PHE A 96 29.83 -21.47 -2.40
C PHE A 96 30.97 -20.65 -1.78
N GLY A 97 32.23 -20.99 -2.08
CA GLY A 97 33.37 -20.35 -1.45
C GLY A 97 34.65 -21.17 -1.52
N THR A 98 35.73 -20.58 -1.02
CA THR A 98 37.04 -21.22 -0.91
C THR A 98 37.33 -21.54 0.54
N TRP A 99 38.07 -22.62 0.80
CA TRP A 99 38.59 -22.91 2.14
C TRP A 99 40.11 -23.03 2.11
N SER A 100 40.73 -22.63 3.21
CA SER A 100 42.18 -22.70 3.43
C SER A 100 42.45 -23.13 4.87
N VAL A 101 43.48 -23.95 5.05
CA VAL A 101 43.97 -24.40 6.36
C VAL A 101 45.29 -23.72 6.65
N GLU A 102 45.34 -22.91 7.71
CA GLU A 102 46.56 -22.23 8.14
C GLU A 102 46.69 -22.29 9.68
N GLY A 103 47.85 -22.72 10.18
CA GLY A 103 48.14 -22.73 11.62
C GLY A 103 47.20 -23.58 12.50
N GLY A 104 46.57 -24.64 11.97
CA GLY A 104 45.61 -25.47 12.71
C GLY A 104 44.19 -24.90 12.79
N LYS A 105 43.89 -23.89 11.96
CA LYS A 105 42.58 -23.27 11.83
C LYS A 105 42.06 -23.45 10.40
N LEU A 106 40.75 -23.64 10.28
CA LEU A 106 40.05 -23.66 9.00
C LEU A 106 39.49 -22.27 8.73
N PHE A 107 39.89 -21.68 7.61
CA PHE A 107 39.35 -20.44 7.09
C PHE A 107 38.40 -20.78 5.94
N VAL A 108 37.13 -20.41 6.08
CA VAL A 108 36.15 -20.56 5.01
C VAL A 108 35.76 -19.18 4.51
N SER A 109 36.10 -18.88 3.25
CA SER A 109 35.71 -17.66 2.55
C SER A 109 34.46 -17.94 1.73
N LEU A 110 33.32 -17.49 2.23
CA LEU A 110 32.05 -17.53 1.52
C LEU A 110 32.02 -16.38 0.52
N ARG A 111 31.98 -16.71 -0.77
CA ARG A 111 31.78 -15.74 -1.85
C ARG A 111 30.33 -15.85 -2.28
N SER A 112 29.52 -14.84 -1.96
CA SER A 112 28.18 -14.72 -2.56
C SER A 112 28.30 -14.60 -4.08
N PRO A 113 27.33 -15.13 -4.87
CA PRO A 113 27.29 -14.86 -6.29
C PRO A 113 27.29 -13.34 -6.49
N ASP A 114 28.13 -12.85 -7.41
CA ASP A 114 28.21 -11.43 -7.72
C ASP A 114 26.81 -10.89 -7.98
N PHE A 115 26.42 -9.82 -7.29
CA PHE A 115 25.23 -9.07 -7.68
C PHE A 115 25.54 -8.42 -9.03
N GLU A 116 25.17 -9.11 -10.09
CA GLU A 116 25.29 -8.69 -11.49
C GLU A 116 24.78 -7.24 -11.64
N ASN A 117 25.60 -6.37 -12.24
CA ASN A 117 25.39 -4.91 -12.36
C ASN A 117 23.91 -4.52 -12.43
N ILE A 118 23.34 -4.06 -11.31
CA ILE A 118 21.96 -3.58 -11.29
C ILE A 118 22.00 -2.09 -11.60
N PRO A 119 21.46 -1.64 -12.75
CA PRO A 119 21.41 -0.22 -13.08
C PRO A 119 20.44 0.50 -12.13
N LEU A 120 20.96 1.44 -11.35
CA LEU A 120 20.17 2.24 -10.41
C LEU A 120 19.10 3.06 -11.13
N THR A 121 19.39 3.48 -12.35
CA THR A 121 18.48 4.24 -13.21
C THR A 121 17.18 3.45 -13.49
N LYS A 122 17.28 2.15 -13.77
CA LYS A 122 16.10 1.27 -13.92
C LYS A 122 15.37 1.05 -12.62
N MET A 123 16.08 0.89 -11.49
CA MET A 123 15.42 0.75 -10.19
C MET A 123 14.64 2.02 -9.81
N ALA A 124 15.21 3.19 -10.07
CA ALA A 124 14.53 4.47 -9.88
C ALA A 124 13.30 4.59 -10.81
N ALA A 125 13.43 4.22 -12.09
CA ALA A 125 12.31 4.21 -13.03
C ALA A 125 11.18 3.26 -12.60
N VAL A 126 11.52 2.06 -12.12
CA VAL A 126 10.57 1.08 -11.57
C VAL A 126 9.88 1.63 -10.33
N ALA A 127 10.64 2.18 -9.38
CA ALA A 127 10.08 2.73 -8.14
C ALA A 127 9.12 3.89 -8.42
N LEU A 128 9.50 4.81 -9.32
CA LEU A 128 8.67 5.95 -9.73
C LEU A 128 7.42 5.50 -10.48
N THR A 129 7.53 4.52 -11.37
CA THR A 129 6.38 3.95 -12.09
C THR A 129 5.42 3.25 -11.12
N ALA A 130 5.92 2.41 -10.22
CA ALA A 130 5.11 1.74 -9.20
C ALA A 130 4.43 2.76 -8.25
N ALA A 131 5.16 3.82 -7.86
CA ALA A 131 4.62 4.90 -7.05
C ALA A 131 3.50 5.66 -7.80
N ALA A 132 3.68 5.94 -9.09
CA ALA A 132 2.66 6.56 -9.94
C ALA A 132 1.38 5.73 -9.99
N PHE A 133 1.49 4.41 -10.21
CA PHE A 133 0.32 3.52 -10.19
C PHE A 133 -0.40 3.51 -8.83
N ARG A 134 0.34 3.45 -7.72
CA ARG A 134 -0.25 3.50 -6.36
C ARG A 134 -0.95 4.84 -6.11
N LEU A 135 -0.32 5.96 -6.47
CA LEU A 135 -0.89 7.30 -6.31
C LEU A 135 -2.15 7.49 -7.16
N ALA A 136 -2.13 7.03 -8.41
CA ALA A 136 -3.31 7.06 -9.28
C ALA A 136 -4.47 6.29 -8.66
N PHE A 137 -4.20 5.09 -8.13
CA PHE A 137 -5.22 4.26 -7.49
C PHE A 137 -5.82 4.93 -6.25
N TYR A 138 -4.99 5.47 -5.35
CA TYR A 138 -5.48 6.24 -4.20
C TYR A 138 -6.23 7.51 -4.64
N GLY A 139 -5.82 8.15 -5.73
CA GLY A 139 -6.55 9.25 -6.37
C GLY A 139 -7.97 8.84 -6.76
N VAL A 140 -8.14 7.66 -7.35
CA VAL A 140 -9.45 7.09 -7.70
C VAL A 140 -10.30 6.81 -6.45
N ILE A 141 -9.71 6.26 -5.38
CA ILE A 141 -10.42 6.09 -4.09
C ILE A 141 -10.91 7.44 -3.56
N LEU A 142 -10.06 8.48 -3.59
CA LEU A 142 -10.42 9.82 -3.15
C LEU A 142 -11.55 10.45 -3.99
N LEU A 143 -11.66 10.10 -5.27
CA LEU A 143 -12.81 10.50 -6.09
C LEU A 143 -14.12 9.89 -5.55
N PHE A 144 -14.11 8.61 -5.18
CA PHE A 144 -15.29 7.97 -4.58
C PHE A 144 -15.63 8.56 -3.21
N VAL A 145 -14.62 8.85 -2.38
CA VAL A 145 -14.82 9.55 -1.10
C VAL A 145 -15.40 10.96 -1.32
N SER A 146 -14.92 11.69 -2.32
CA SER A 146 -15.46 13.01 -2.69
C SER A 146 -16.92 12.92 -3.15
N LYS A 147 -17.28 11.87 -3.90
CA LYS A 147 -18.67 11.60 -4.33
C LYS A 147 -19.56 11.23 -3.15
N PHE A 148 -19.07 10.44 -2.20
CA PHE A 148 -19.74 10.15 -0.94
C PHE A 148 -19.98 11.43 -0.13
N ALA A 149 -18.96 12.26 0.07
CA ALA A 149 -19.07 13.53 0.78
C ALA A 149 -20.10 14.48 0.13
N ARG A 150 -20.13 14.53 -1.21
CA ARG A 150 -21.14 15.30 -1.95
C ARG A 150 -22.55 14.73 -1.76
N ALA A 151 -22.70 13.41 -1.67
CA ALA A 151 -23.99 12.79 -1.37
C ALA A 151 -24.45 13.13 0.06
N LEU A 152 -23.52 13.16 1.02
CA LEU A 152 -23.79 13.54 2.40
C LEU A 152 -24.19 15.02 2.52
N GLU A 153 -23.50 15.92 1.81
CA GLU A 153 -23.83 17.35 1.74
C GLU A 153 -25.25 17.58 1.22
N LYS A 154 -25.68 16.84 0.19
CA LYS A 154 -27.01 17.00 -0.42
C LYS A 154 -28.12 16.41 0.44
N ASN A 155 -27.93 15.21 0.95
CA ASN A 155 -29.00 14.47 1.63
C ASN A 155 -29.06 14.78 3.13
N SER A 156 -28.03 15.43 3.71
CA SER A 156 -27.95 15.78 5.14
C SER A 156 -28.04 14.58 6.10
N THR A 157 -27.93 13.37 5.55
CA THR A 157 -28.02 12.09 6.26
C THR A 157 -27.19 11.02 5.51
N PRO A 158 -26.49 10.12 6.22
CA PRO A 158 -25.76 9.01 5.61
C PRO A 158 -26.67 7.85 5.18
N PHE A 159 -27.95 7.84 5.62
CA PHE A 159 -28.94 6.79 5.35
C PHE A 159 -29.59 6.93 3.96
N CYS A 160 -28.80 7.40 2.99
CA CYS A 160 -29.26 7.67 1.63
C CYS A 160 -28.72 6.61 0.66
N ASP A 161 -29.50 6.19 -0.33
CA ASP A 161 -29.08 5.15 -1.30
C ASP A 161 -27.76 5.51 -2.01
N ALA A 162 -27.58 6.79 -2.35
CA ALA A 162 -26.35 7.29 -2.95
C ALA A 162 -25.14 7.13 -2.01
N CYS A 163 -25.32 7.44 -0.73
CA CYS A 163 -24.30 7.35 0.32
C CYS A 163 -23.85 5.89 0.49
N ILE A 164 -24.82 4.99 0.62
CA ILE A 164 -24.60 3.54 0.76
C ILE A 164 -23.90 2.99 -0.48
N LYS A 165 -24.32 3.38 -1.68
CA LYS A 165 -23.71 2.95 -2.94
C LYS A 165 -22.23 3.32 -3.02
N TYR A 166 -21.86 4.58 -2.76
CA TYR A 166 -20.47 5.02 -2.82
C TYR A 166 -19.61 4.36 -1.73
N LEU A 167 -20.17 4.11 -0.56
CA LEU A 167 -19.46 3.41 0.53
C LEU A 167 -19.17 1.95 0.16
N LYS A 168 -20.14 1.22 -0.43
CA LYS A 168 -19.94 -0.16 -0.93
C LYS A 168 -18.91 -0.22 -2.06
N ILE A 169 -19.00 0.69 -3.04
CA ILE A 169 -18.02 0.75 -4.14
C ILE A 169 -16.61 0.97 -3.58
N THR A 170 -16.46 1.92 -2.66
CA THR A 170 -15.16 2.20 -2.01
C THR A 170 -14.63 0.96 -1.28
N ALA A 171 -15.49 0.24 -0.56
CA ALA A 171 -15.12 -1.00 0.13
C ALA A 171 -14.62 -2.08 -0.86
N PHE A 172 -15.36 -2.35 -1.94
CA PHE A 172 -14.95 -3.37 -2.91
C PHE A 172 -13.68 -2.98 -3.69
N VAL A 173 -13.51 -1.69 -4.01
CA VAL A 173 -12.28 -1.18 -4.63
C VAL A 173 -11.08 -1.37 -3.70
N LEU A 174 -11.23 -1.03 -2.42
CA LEU A 174 -10.18 -1.26 -1.40
C LEU A 174 -9.87 -2.75 -1.22
N LEU A 175 -10.89 -3.61 -1.22
CA LEU A 175 -10.72 -5.05 -1.09
C LEU A 175 -9.95 -5.65 -2.29
N GLY A 176 -10.30 -5.25 -3.51
CA GLY A 176 -9.55 -5.68 -4.71
C GLY A 176 -8.11 -5.20 -4.67
N TRP A 177 -7.88 -3.96 -4.21
CA TRP A 177 -6.53 -3.43 -4.05
C TRP A 177 -5.70 -4.12 -2.97
N ALA A 178 -6.33 -4.64 -1.92
CA ALA A 178 -5.63 -5.36 -0.87
C ALA A 178 -4.89 -6.60 -1.39
N VAL A 179 -5.34 -7.16 -2.52
CA VAL A 179 -4.71 -8.29 -3.21
C VAL A 179 -3.78 -7.83 -4.33
N VAL A 180 -4.19 -6.84 -5.12
CA VAL A 180 -3.45 -6.39 -6.33
C VAL A 180 -2.34 -5.37 -6.01
N GLY A 181 -2.46 -4.61 -4.93
CA GLY A 181 -1.54 -3.51 -4.62
C GLY A 181 -0.12 -3.98 -4.33
N GLU A 182 0.04 -5.13 -3.68
CA GLU A 182 1.35 -5.69 -3.35
C GLU A 182 2.07 -6.27 -4.58
N THR A 183 1.31 -6.78 -5.55
CA THR A 183 1.86 -7.34 -6.79
C THR A 183 2.27 -6.26 -7.79
N THR A 184 1.82 -5.01 -7.60
CA THR A 184 2.13 -3.87 -8.49
C THR A 184 3.64 -3.70 -8.70
N LEU A 185 4.45 -3.76 -7.63
CA LEU A 185 5.90 -3.63 -7.77
C LEU A 185 6.51 -4.78 -8.57
N GLN A 186 6.04 -6.01 -8.35
CA GLN A 186 6.53 -7.18 -9.06
C GLN A 186 6.20 -7.14 -10.55
N VAL A 187 5.00 -6.68 -10.91
CA VAL A 187 4.59 -6.49 -12.30
C VAL A 187 5.43 -5.41 -12.99
N VAL A 188 5.67 -4.27 -12.33
CA VAL A 188 6.51 -3.20 -12.88
C VAL A 188 7.97 -3.67 -13.00
N CYS A 189 8.51 -4.38 -12.00
CA CYS A 189 9.83 -5.01 -12.10
C CYS A 189 9.90 -5.96 -13.31
N GLY A 190 8.87 -6.79 -13.53
CA GLY A 190 8.78 -7.68 -14.68
C GLY A 190 8.81 -6.94 -16.02
N MET A 191 8.14 -5.79 -16.10
CA MET A 191 8.13 -4.94 -17.31
C MET A 191 9.52 -4.38 -17.66
N PHE A 192 10.34 -4.01 -16.66
CA PHE A 192 11.65 -3.40 -16.88
C PHE A 192 12.81 -4.40 -16.95
N PHE A 193 12.71 -5.54 -16.27
CA PHE A 193 13.78 -6.54 -16.16
C PHE A 193 13.46 -7.88 -16.85
N GLY A 194 12.28 -8.02 -17.47
CA GLY A 194 11.87 -9.23 -18.19
C GLY A 194 11.62 -10.48 -17.32
N LYS A 195 11.80 -10.37 -16.00
CA LYS A 195 11.61 -11.46 -15.03
C LYS A 195 10.33 -11.22 -14.23
N PHE A 196 9.20 -11.72 -14.72
CA PHE A 196 7.94 -11.70 -13.97
C PHE A 196 7.99 -12.72 -12.83
N ARG A 197 8.20 -12.23 -11.61
CA ARG A 197 7.95 -13.02 -10.39
C ARG A 197 6.55 -12.70 -9.89
N LEU A 198 5.57 -13.51 -10.26
CA LEU A 198 4.23 -13.40 -9.72
C LEU A 198 4.19 -14.08 -8.34
N GLY A 199 4.14 -13.27 -7.29
CA GLY A 199 3.85 -13.71 -5.94
C GLY A 199 2.54 -13.10 -5.47
N VAL A 200 1.67 -13.89 -4.84
CA VAL A 200 0.47 -13.35 -4.20
C VAL A 200 0.85 -12.91 -2.80
N SER A 201 0.76 -11.60 -2.55
CA SER A 201 0.88 -11.02 -1.22
C SER A 201 -0.41 -10.25 -0.93
N VAL A 202 -0.88 -10.37 0.31
CA VAL A 202 -2.17 -9.82 0.72
C VAL A 202 -1.97 -8.84 1.86
N ASN A 203 -2.50 -7.63 1.70
CA ASN A 203 -2.44 -6.60 2.71
C ASN A 203 -3.61 -6.75 3.71
N GLY A 204 -3.37 -7.45 4.81
CA GLY A 204 -4.39 -7.69 5.84
C GLY A 204 -4.99 -6.41 6.43
N GLY A 205 -4.21 -5.33 6.52
CA GLY A 205 -4.70 -4.03 7.00
C GLY A 205 -5.76 -3.44 6.07
N MET A 206 -5.53 -3.49 4.75
CA MET A 206 -6.49 -3.01 3.75
C MET A 206 -7.75 -3.87 3.69
N ILE A 207 -7.62 -5.20 3.90
CA ILE A 207 -8.78 -6.08 4.05
C ILE A 207 -9.64 -5.62 5.22
N LEU A 208 -9.04 -5.42 6.40
CA LEU A 208 -9.77 -5.00 7.59
C LEU A 208 -10.49 -3.67 7.38
N ILE A 209 -9.81 -2.67 6.80
CA ILE A 209 -10.42 -1.37 6.47
C ILE A 209 -11.60 -1.55 5.49
N SER A 210 -11.44 -2.36 4.45
CA SER A 210 -12.51 -2.60 3.48
C SER A 210 -13.74 -3.27 4.12
N LEU A 211 -13.52 -4.21 5.04
CA LEU A 211 -14.59 -4.90 5.78
C LEU A 211 -15.33 -3.94 6.70
N VAL A 212 -14.63 -3.02 7.37
CA VAL A 212 -15.23 -1.96 8.19
C VAL A 212 -16.11 -1.04 7.32
N PHE A 213 -15.63 -0.64 6.15
CA PHE A 213 -16.43 0.18 5.22
C PHE A 213 -17.69 -0.56 4.74
N LEU A 214 -17.56 -1.85 4.45
CA LEU A 214 -18.67 -2.70 4.04
C LEU A 214 -19.70 -2.84 5.17
N LEU A 215 -19.24 -3.10 6.40
CA LEU A 215 -20.09 -3.14 7.60
C LEU A 215 -20.84 -1.83 7.82
N LEU A 216 -20.15 -0.68 7.73
CA LEU A 216 -20.79 0.63 7.82
C LEU A 216 -21.85 0.83 6.74
N ALA A 217 -21.60 0.36 5.52
CA ALA A 217 -22.59 0.43 4.44
C ALA A 217 -23.84 -0.40 4.72
N TYR A 218 -23.71 -1.58 5.33
CA TYR A 218 -24.85 -2.39 5.75
C TYR A 218 -25.60 -1.78 6.93
N ILE A 219 -24.90 -1.20 7.90
CA ILE A 219 -25.53 -0.46 9.01
C ILE A 219 -26.36 0.71 8.47
N PHE A 220 -25.81 1.49 7.52
CA PHE A 220 -26.54 2.59 6.90
C PHE A 220 -27.71 2.10 6.05
N GLN A 221 -27.57 0.98 5.34
CA GLN A 221 -28.67 0.38 4.60
C GLN A 221 -29.81 -0.07 5.52
N TYR A 222 -29.48 -0.71 6.64
CA TYR A 222 -30.48 -1.13 7.61
C TYR A 222 -31.16 0.07 8.28
N GLY A 223 -30.39 1.10 8.64
CA GLY A 223 -30.92 2.36 9.18
C GLY A 223 -31.86 3.07 8.21
N ALA A 224 -31.53 3.11 6.91
CA ALA A 224 -32.40 3.66 5.87
C ALA A 224 -33.72 2.88 5.76
N LYS A 225 -33.66 1.55 5.88
CA LYS A 225 -34.86 0.69 5.89
C LYS A 225 -35.77 1.00 7.07
N LEU A 226 -35.22 1.11 8.28
CA LEU A 226 -35.99 1.47 9.47
C LEU A 226 -36.64 2.86 9.37
N GLN A 227 -35.93 3.83 8.81
CA GLN A 227 -36.48 5.17 8.59
C GLN A 227 -37.68 5.15 7.63
N ARG A 228 -37.61 4.30 6.60
CA ARG A 228 -38.70 4.11 5.65
C ARG A 228 -39.90 3.40 6.26
N GLU A 229 -39.67 2.32 7.00
CA GLU A 229 -40.74 1.58 7.71
C GLU A 229 -41.45 2.48 8.73
N ALA A 230 -40.73 3.35 9.44
CA ALA A 230 -41.34 4.31 10.37
C ALA A 230 -42.21 5.37 9.66
N ASP A 231 -41.76 5.89 8.51
CA ASP A 231 -42.50 6.90 7.73
C ASP A 231 -43.76 6.32 7.06
N GLU A 232 -43.74 5.02 6.71
CA GLU A 232 -44.88 4.29 6.13
C GLU A 232 -45.95 3.91 7.19
N THR A 233 -45.65 3.99 8.49
CA THR A 233 -46.59 3.66 9.59
C THR A 233 -47.30 4.87 10.21
N LEU A 234 -47.03 6.08 9.70
CA LEU A 234 -47.67 7.35 10.09
C LEU A 234 -48.76 7.75 9.09
#